data_AF-A0A820B3W4-F1
#
_entry.id   AF-A0A820B3W4-F1
#
_cell.length_a   1.000
_cell.length_b   1.000
_cell.length_c   1.000
_cell.angle_alpha   90.00
_cell.angle_beta   90.00
_cell.angle_gamma   90.00
#
_symmetry.space_group_name_H-M   'P 1'
#
loop_
_entity.id
_entity.type
_entity.pdbx_description
1 polymer ?
#
loop_
_entity_poly.entity_id
_entity_poly.type
_entity_poly.pdbx_seq_one_letter_code
_entity_poly.pdbx_strand_id
1 'polypeptide(L)' 'MSSIIDDNIKTNDFVITGVSGRFPEANSIDEFAYNLFNGIDMVTVDDRRWPEGQYGLPTRNGKLKEVDKFDAAFFNV' A
#
# COMPACT_ATOMS: atom_id res chain seq x y z
N MET A 1 -39.06 -32.56 -20.24
CA MET A 1 -38.22 -31.70 -21.09
C MET A 1 -37.03 -31.30 -20.26
N SER A 2 -35.94 -32.05 -20.38
CA SER A 2 -34.70 -31.84 -19.64
C SER A 2 -33.95 -30.67 -20.27
N SER A 3 -33.74 -29.58 -19.54
CA SER A 3 -32.66 -28.64 -19.84
C SER A 3 -31.54 -28.93 -18.86
N ILE A 4 -30.54 -29.64 -19.37
CA ILE A 4 -29.21 -29.80 -18.81
C ILE A 4 -28.65 -28.39 -18.59
N ILE A 5 -28.69 -27.91 -17.35
CA ILE A 5 -27.82 -26.82 -16.91
C ILE A 5 -26.64 -27.55 -16.27
N ASP A 6 -25.48 -27.39 -16.90
CA ASP A 6 -24.24 -28.03 -16.53
C ASP A 6 -23.81 -27.51 -15.14
N ASP A 7 -23.95 -28.33 -14.09
CA ASP A 7 -23.48 -28.06 -12.71
C ASP A 7 -21.94 -27.92 -12.60
N ASN A 8 -21.23 -27.75 -13.73
CA ASN A 8 -19.77 -27.71 -13.82
C ASN A 8 -19.14 -26.31 -13.97
N ILE A 9 -19.89 -25.21 -13.83
CA ILE A 9 -19.25 -23.93 -13.59
C ILE A 9 -18.83 -23.88 -12.13
N LYS A 10 -17.66 -24.45 -11.80
CA LYS A 10 -16.95 -24.05 -10.59
C LYS A 10 -16.61 -22.58 -10.73
N THR A 11 -17.43 -21.71 -10.13
CA THR A 11 -16.98 -20.38 -9.76
C THR A 11 -15.84 -20.59 -8.78
N ASN A 12 -14.61 -20.41 -9.24
CA ASN A 12 -13.48 -20.41 -8.32
C ASN A 12 -13.69 -19.24 -7.37
N ASP A 13 -13.97 -19.54 -6.10
CA ASP A 13 -14.13 -18.53 -5.07
C ASP A 13 -12.75 -17.99 -4.70
N PHE A 14 -12.52 -16.72 -5.05
CA PHE A 14 -11.30 -16.01 -4.69
C PHE A 14 -11.57 -15.15 -3.46
N VAL A 15 -10.70 -15.26 -2.46
CA VAL A 15 -10.77 -14.48 -1.22
C VAL A 15 -9.44 -13.78 -0.95
N ILE A 16 -9.51 -12.62 -0.33
CA ILE A 16 -8.33 -11.92 0.18
C ILE A 16 -8.09 -12.43 1.61
N THR A 17 -7.07 -13.26 1.80
CA THR A 17 -6.76 -13.87 3.10
C THR A 17 -5.86 -13.01 3.98
N GLY A 18 -5.19 -12.00 3.41
CA GLY A 18 -4.29 -11.14 4.15
C GLY A 18 -3.85 -9.92 3.35
N VAL A 19 -3.54 -8.84 4.07
CA VAL A 19 -3.03 -7.58 3.52
C VAL A 19 -1.95 -7.06 4.47
N SER A 20 -0.84 -6.59 3.91
CA SER A 20 0.21 -5.88 4.63
C SER A 20 0.85 -4.87 3.70
N GLY A 21 1.43 -3.81 4.25
CA GLY A 21 2.08 -2.78 3.46
C GLY A 21 2.63 -1.63 4.30
N ARG A 22 3.48 -0.83 3.65
CA ARG A 22 3.90 0.49 4.13
C ARG A 22 3.27 1.54 3.23
N PHE A 23 2.81 2.63 3.82
CA PHE A 23 2.08 3.71 3.16
C PHE A 23 2.69 5.06 3.52
N PRO A 24 2.29 6.17 2.87
CA PRO A 24 2.72 7.49 3.27
C PRO A 24 2.48 7.74 4.75
N GLU A 25 3.51 8.19 5.47
CA GLU A 25 3.45 8.41 6.92
C GLU A 25 2.95 7.22 7.78
N ALA A 26 3.02 5.98 7.27
CA ALA A 26 2.58 4.79 7.98
C ALA A 26 3.48 3.57 7.69
N ASN A 27 4.13 3.06 8.74
CA ASN A 27 5.02 1.89 8.66
C ASN A 27 4.28 0.54 8.77
N SER A 28 2.99 0.56 9.13
CA SER A 28 2.14 -0.62 9.26
C SER A 28 0.71 -0.33 8.80
N ILE A 29 -0.07 -1.39 8.62
CA ILE A 29 -1.52 -1.28 8.35
C ILE A 29 -2.25 -0.59 9.51
N ASP A 30 -1.81 -0.80 10.75
CA ASP A 30 -2.43 -0.17 11.92
C ASP A 30 -2.20 1.35 11.95
N GLU A 31 -0.99 1.80 11.63
CA GLU A 31 -0.69 3.24 11.48
C GLU A 31 -1.50 3.85 10.33
N PHE A 32 -1.60 3.12 9.22
CA PHE A 32 -2.38 3.57 8.07
C PHE A 32 -3.88 3.67 8.39
N ALA A 33 -4.44 2.66 9.07
CA ALA A 33 -5.81 2.65 9.52
C ALA A 33 -6.08 3.81 10.49
N TYR A 34 -5.19 4.05 11.45
CA TYR A 34 -5.29 5.19 12.36
C TYR A 34 -5.34 6.52 11.59
N ASN A 35 -4.41 6.73 10.65
CA ASN A 35 -4.37 7.95 9.85
C ASN A 35 -5.64 8.13 9.01
N LEU A 36 -6.11 7.04 8.39
CA LEU A 36 -7.32 7.06 7.57
C LEU A 36 -8.57 7.37 8.38
N PHE A 37 -8.77 6.71 9.52
CA PHE A 37 -9.95 6.91 10.37
C PHE A 37 -9.98 8.29 11.04
N ASN A 38 -8.81 8.89 11.29
CA ASN A 38 -8.71 10.24 11.86
C ASN A 38 -8.61 11.35 10.79
N GLY A 39 -8.68 11.02 9.49
CA GLY A 39 -8.59 12.00 8.41
C GLY A 39 -7.24 12.74 8.36
N ILE A 40 -6.17 12.09 8.79
CA ILE A 40 -4.83 12.67 8.81
C ILE A 40 -4.29 12.71 7.39
N ASP A 41 -3.90 13.90 6.93
CA ASP A 41 -3.28 14.09 5.64
C ASP A 41 -1.84 13.55 5.67
N MET A 42 -1.63 12.43 4.96
CA MET A 42 -0.34 11.75 4.86
C MET A 42 0.52 12.26 3.69
N VAL A 43 0.09 13.32 2.99
CA VAL A 43 0.83 13.97 1.91
C VAL A 43 1.57 15.18 2.45
N THR A 44 2.90 15.11 2.43
CA THR A 44 3.79 16.06 3.10
C THR A 44 4.64 16.85 2.12
N VAL A 45 5.13 18.02 2.56
CA VAL A 45 6.13 18.84 1.87
C VAL A 45 7.45 18.65 2.61
N ASP A 46 8.36 17.91 1.99
CA ASP A 46 9.72 17.71 2.49
C ASP A 46 10.63 17.19 1.38
N ASP A 47 11.93 17.30 1.60
CA ASP A 47 12.97 16.98 0.63
C ASP A 47 13.41 15.50 0.65
N ARG A 48 12.65 14.59 1.28
CA ARG A 48 13.07 13.17 1.45
C ARG A 48 13.32 12.42 0.15
N ARG A 49 12.76 12.90 -0.97
CA ARG A 49 12.99 12.31 -2.30
C ARG A 49 13.83 13.21 -3.19
N TRP A 50 13.50 14.49 -3.19
CA TRP A 50 14.18 15.54 -3.95
C TRP A 50 13.87 16.90 -3.31
N PRO A 51 14.71 17.92 -3.52
CA PRO A 51 14.42 19.29 -3.09
C PRO A 51 13.06 19.79 -3.58
N GLU A 52 12.35 20.50 -2.71
CA GLU A 52 11.06 21.12 -3.01
C GLU A 52 11.09 21.93 -4.32
N GLY A 53 10.09 21.72 -5.18
CA GLY A 53 9.95 22.49 -6.43
C GLY A 53 11.01 22.20 -7.48
N GLN A 54 11.82 21.14 -7.32
CA GLN A 54 12.78 20.72 -8.34
C GLN A 54 12.08 20.56 -9.70
N TYR A 55 12.57 21.26 -10.73
CA TYR A 55 11.98 21.30 -12.08
C TYR A 55 10.51 21.77 -12.15
N GLY A 56 10.02 22.52 -11.16
CA GLY A 56 8.61 22.93 -11.10
C GLY A 56 7.66 21.78 -10.72
N LEU A 57 8.18 20.71 -10.13
CA LEU A 57 7.37 19.61 -9.63
C LEU A 57 6.49 20.06 -8.44
N PRO A 58 5.31 19.43 -8.25
CA PRO A 58 4.49 19.65 -7.08
C PRO A 58 5.27 19.39 -5.78
N THR A 59 5.10 20.29 -4.82
CA THR A 59 5.81 20.26 -3.53
C THR A 59 5.26 19.21 -2.58
N ARG A 60 3.99 18.82 -2.76
CA ARG A 60 3.27 17.85 -1.95
C ARG A 60 3.29 16.46 -2.60
N ASN A 61 3.75 15.46 -1.86
CA ASN A 61 3.68 14.07 -2.30
C ASN A 61 3.62 13.10 -1.09
N GLY A 62 3.03 11.93 -1.30
CA GLY A 62 2.98 10.87 -0.30
C GLY A 62 4.27 10.05 -0.32
N LYS A 63 4.94 9.94 0.83
CA LYS A 63 6.27 9.32 0.93
C LYS A 63 6.30 8.29 2.05
N LEU A 64 6.90 7.13 1.76
CA LEU A 64 7.27 6.17 2.80
C LEU A 64 8.23 6.84 3.78
N LYS A 65 8.05 6.57 5.07
CA LYS A 65 8.93 7.08 6.14
C LYS A 65 10.39 6.66 5.92
N GLU A 66 10.59 5.39 5.62
CA GLU A 66 11.92 4.79 5.45
C GLU A 66 11.92 3.84 4.24
N VAL A 67 13.00 3.88 3.46
CA VAL A 67 13.19 3.06 2.26
C VAL A 67 14.48 2.26 2.25
N ASP A 68 15.33 2.51 3.25
CA ASP A 68 16.64 1.89 3.46
C ASP A 68 16.57 0.64 4.36
N LYS A 69 15.40 0.33 4.94
CA LYS A 69 15.25 -0.80 5.85
C LYS A 69 14.96 -2.10 5.09
N PHE A 70 15.82 -3.08 5.27
CA PHE A 70 15.66 -4.43 4.76
C PHE A 70 16.43 -5.43 5.63
N ASP A 71 15.82 -6.56 5.98
CA ASP A 71 16.45 -7.61 6.80
C ASP A 71 17.25 -8.57 5.91
N ALA A 72 18.45 -8.13 5.52
CA ALA A 72 19.31 -8.90 4.63
C ALA A 72 19.73 -10.25 5.23
N ALA A 73 19.93 -10.32 6.55
CA ALA A 73 20.33 -11.55 7.23
C ALA A 73 19.24 -12.62 7.19
N PHE A 74 17.97 -12.24 7.40
CA PHE A 74 16.84 -13.16 7.27
C PHE A 74 16.67 -13.68 5.84
N PHE A 75 16.84 -12.80 4.83
CA PHE A 75 16.68 -13.16 3.41
C PHE A 75 17.95 -13.72 2.76
N ASN A 76 19.05 -13.81 3.51
CA ASN A 76 20.35 -14.35 3.06
C ASN A 76 20.88 -13.70 1.77
N VAL A 77 20.95 -12.36 1.77
CA VAL A 77 21.53 -11.55 0.69
C VAL A 77 22.55 -10.53 1.20
#